data_AF-A0A524CY43-F1
#
_entry.id   AF-A0A524CY43-F1
#
_cell.length_a   1.000
_cell.length_b   1.000
_cell.length_c   1.000
_cell.angle_alpha   90.00
_cell.angle_beta   90.00
_cell.angle_gamma   90.00
#
_symmetry.space_group_name_H-M   'P 1'
#
loop_
_entity.id
_entity.type
_entity.pdbx_description
1 polymer ?
#
loop_
_entity_poly.entity_id
_entity_poly.type
_entity_poly.pdbx_seq_one_letter_code
_entity_poly.pdbx_strand_id
1 'polypeptide(L)'
;MDPIGIVFLFNMDEGTPEEVSKKFSDYFSSVTENLVREDLLELVQLKEIIDEKKIFWGGIKKDFEKVVENTDMIGELALQVFKKHTDIEGSEDVHCLIYDGAQAPWNFTLMSCVIYK
;
A
#
# COMPACT_ATOMS: atom_id res chain seq x y z
N MET A 1 -11.34 12.43 6.13
CA MET A 1 -11.32 11.90 4.76
C MET A 1 -11.75 10.45 4.82
N ASP A 2 -12.45 9.94 3.82
CA ASP A 2 -13.02 8.58 3.86
C ASP A 2 -12.10 7.60 3.14
N PRO A 3 -11.45 6.63 3.83
CA PRO A 3 -10.59 5.64 3.22
C PRO A 3 -11.39 4.70 2.31
N ILE A 4 -10.99 4.61 1.05
CA ILE A 4 -11.67 3.80 0.03
C ILE A 4 -10.85 2.61 -0.45
N GLY A 5 -9.58 2.50 -0.06
CA GLY A 5 -8.75 1.37 -0.43
C GLY A 5 -7.33 1.44 0.13
N ILE A 6 -6.62 0.31 0.01
CA ILE A 6 -5.22 0.19 0.39
C ILE A 6 -4.42 -0.30 -0.82
N VAL A 7 -3.27 0.33 -1.06
CA VAL A 7 -2.32 -0.10 -2.09
C VAL A 7 -0.96 -0.36 -1.46
N PHE A 8 -0.44 -1.56 -1.68
CA PHE A 8 0.91 -1.94 -1.31
C PHE A 8 1.83 -1.78 -2.51
N LEU A 9 2.84 -0.91 -2.39
CA LEU A 9 3.88 -0.74 -3.40
C LEU A 9 5.19 -1.41 -2.95
N PHE A 10 5.90 -2.02 -3.89
CA PHE A 10 7.14 -2.75 -3.64
C PHE A 10 8.05 -2.70 -4.88
N ASN A 11 9.33 -3.06 -4.72
CA ASN A 11 10.25 -3.16 -5.86
C ASN A 11 9.99 -4.46 -6.64
N MET A 12 9.80 -4.38 -7.96
CA MET A 12 9.64 -5.56 -8.82
C MET A 12 10.83 -6.52 -8.81
N ASP A 13 12.02 -6.07 -8.38
CA ASP A 13 13.17 -6.95 -8.21
C ASP A 13 12.94 -8.02 -7.11
N GLU A 14 11.97 -7.81 -6.21
CA GLU A 14 11.61 -8.74 -5.12
C GLU A 14 10.72 -9.92 -5.57
N GLY A 15 10.15 -9.81 -6.77
CA GLY A 15 9.28 -10.81 -7.39
C GLY A 15 8.02 -10.24 -8.05
N THR A 16 7.11 -11.13 -8.44
CA THR A 16 5.79 -10.71 -8.93
C THR A 16 4.87 -10.31 -7.77
N PRO A 17 3.80 -9.52 -8.00
CA PRO A 17 2.83 -9.19 -6.96
C PRO A 17 2.24 -10.41 -6.24
N GLU A 18 2.03 -11.52 -6.97
CA GLU A 18 1.52 -12.78 -6.42
C GLU A 18 2.53 -13.47 -5.51
N GLU A 19 3.81 -13.47 -5.88
CA GLU A 19 4.88 -14.03 -5.05
C GLU A 19 5.11 -13.20 -3.79
N VAL A 20 5.16 -11.88 -3.93
CA VAL A 20 5.42 -10.95 -2.83
C VAL A 20 4.26 -10.92 -1.84
N SER A 21 3.02 -10.84 -2.33
CA SER A 21 1.84 -10.89 -1.45
C SER A 21 1.76 -12.20 -0.65
N LYS A 22 2.18 -13.33 -1.24
CA LYS A 22 2.25 -14.61 -0.54
C LYS A 22 3.34 -14.66 0.52
N LYS A 23 4.54 -14.09 0.26
CA LYS A 23 5.60 -13.97 1.27
C LYS A 23 5.19 -13.04 2.42
N PHE A 24 4.39 -12.03 2.11
CA PHE A 24 3.93 -11.02 3.05
C PHE A 24 2.70 -11.45 3.87
N SER A 25 1.96 -12.48 3.47
CA SER A 25 0.65 -12.81 4.04
C SER A 25 0.65 -12.93 5.57
N ASP A 26 1.72 -13.49 6.14
CA ASP A 26 1.86 -13.71 7.59
C ASP A 26 2.00 -12.39 8.38
N TYR A 27 2.36 -11.30 7.70
CA TYR A 27 2.59 -9.96 8.26
C TYR A 27 1.47 -8.97 7.94
N PHE A 28 0.50 -9.36 7.11
CA PHE A 28 -0.59 -8.48 6.67
C PHE A 28 -1.37 -7.84 7.83
N SER A 29 -1.71 -8.63 8.86
CA SER A 29 -2.41 -8.12 10.04
C SER A 29 -1.58 -7.08 10.78
N SER A 30 -0.27 -7.31 10.95
CA SER A 30 0.59 -6.35 11.65
C SER A 30 0.69 -5.01 10.91
N VAL A 31 0.77 -5.03 9.58
CA VAL A 31 0.87 -3.80 8.78
C VAL A 31 -0.45 -3.05 8.76
N THR A 32 -1.57 -3.75 8.60
CA THR A 32 -2.90 -3.10 8.59
C THR A 32 -3.30 -2.59 9.97
N GLU A 33 -2.92 -3.26 11.05
CA GLU A 33 -3.06 -2.73 12.42
C GLU A 33 -2.27 -1.45 12.64
N ASN A 34 -1.07 -1.34 12.06
CA ASN A 34 -0.29 -0.10 12.14
C ASN A 34 -0.98 1.06 11.41
N LEU A 35 -1.66 0.82 10.28
CA LEU A 35 -2.45 1.88 9.61
C LEU A 35 -3.54 2.44 10.53
N VAL A 36 -4.17 1.58 11.34
CA VAL A 36 -5.16 1.99 12.33
C VAL A 36 -4.49 2.73 13.49
N ARG A 37 -3.35 2.23 13.97
CA ARG A 37 -2.62 2.82 15.10
C ARG A 37 -2.09 4.22 14.79
N GLU A 38 -1.67 4.46 13.56
CA GLU A 38 -1.18 5.75 13.08
C GLU A 38 -2.32 6.68 12.61
N ASP A 39 -3.58 6.37 12.97
CA ASP A 39 -4.78 7.16 12.67
C ASP A 39 -4.99 7.44 11.16
N LEU A 40 -4.50 6.56 10.27
CA LEU A 40 -4.71 6.70 8.82
C LEU A 40 -6.10 6.20 8.40
N LEU A 41 -6.68 5.27 9.16
CA LEU A 41 -8.03 4.77 8.96
C LEU A 41 -8.54 4.13 10.26
N GLU A 42 -9.85 4.07 10.43
CA GLU A 42 -10.47 3.40 11.56
C GLU A 42 -10.61 1.88 11.31
N LEU A 43 -10.71 1.10 12.40
CA LEU A 43 -10.88 -0.36 12.31
C LEU A 43 -12.12 -0.77 11.49
N VAL A 44 -13.22 0.01 11.58
CA VAL A 44 -14.43 -0.25 10.79
C VAL A 44 -14.19 -0.06 9.29
N GLN A 45 -13.44 0.97 8.91
CA GLN A 45 -13.06 1.26 7.53
C GLN A 45 -12.09 0.21 6.98
N LEU A 46 -11.13 -0.25 7.80
CA LEU A 46 -10.25 -1.36 7.43
C LEU A 46 -11.05 -2.60 7.06
N LYS A 47 -12.04 -2.94 7.91
CA LYS A 47 -12.89 -4.11 7.69
C LYS A 47 -13.68 -3.99 6.39
N GLU A 48 -14.26 -2.83 6.11
CA GLU A 48 -14.98 -2.57 4.86
C GLU A 48 -14.07 -2.73 3.64
N ILE A 49 -12.86 -2.15 3.67
CA ILE A 49 -11.86 -2.28 2.59
C ILE A 49 -11.50 -3.76 2.34
N ILE A 50 -11.32 -4.56 3.41
CA ILE A 50 -11.02 -5.99 3.31
C ILE A 50 -12.22 -6.76 2.73
N ASP A 51 -13.42 -6.53 3.27
CA ASP A 51 -14.65 -7.22 2.86
C ASP A 51 -14.99 -6.92 1.38
N GLU A 52 -14.74 -5.69 0.93
CA GLU A 52 -14.92 -5.25 -0.46
C GLU A 52 -13.73 -5.62 -1.36
N LYS A 53 -12.68 -6.24 -0.83
CA LYS A 53 -11.46 -6.65 -1.55
C LYS A 53 -10.75 -5.49 -2.25
N LYS A 54 -10.75 -4.30 -1.64
CA LYS A 54 -10.11 -3.08 -2.17
C LYS A 54 -8.67 -2.92 -1.71
N ILE A 55 -7.93 -4.04 -1.73
CA ILE A 55 -6.51 -4.09 -1.40
C ILE A 55 -5.74 -4.55 -2.63
N PHE A 56 -4.85 -3.71 -3.11
CA PHE A 56 -4.13 -3.94 -4.36
C PHE A 56 -2.62 -3.87 -4.18
N TRP A 57 -1.90 -4.47 -5.11
CA TRP A 57 -0.44 -4.54 -5.10
C TRP A 57 0.14 -3.92 -6.37
N GLY A 58 1.13 -3.06 -6.22
CA GLY A 58 1.82 -2.38 -7.32
C GLY A 58 3.31 -2.60 -7.28
N GLY A 59 3.87 -3.18 -8.34
CA GLY A 59 5.32 -3.31 -8.50
C GLY A 59 5.92 -2.07 -9.17
N ILE A 60 6.98 -1.52 -8.58
CA ILE A 60 7.78 -0.43 -9.14
C ILE A 60 8.99 -1.03 -9.84
N LYS A 61 9.13 -0.76 -11.15
CA LYS A 61 10.17 -1.38 -11.99
C LYS A 61 11.45 -0.55 -12.15
N LYS A 62 11.36 0.76 -11.97
CA LYS A 62 12.49 1.69 -12.20
C LYS A 62 12.48 2.77 -11.16
N ASP A 63 13.68 3.30 -10.88
CA ASP A 63 13.88 4.44 -9.98
C ASP A 63 13.28 4.23 -8.58
N PHE A 64 13.25 2.98 -8.10
CA PHE A 64 12.62 2.62 -6.81
C PHE A 64 13.15 3.47 -5.65
N GLU A 65 14.46 3.64 -5.55
CA GLU A 65 15.10 4.47 -4.52
C GLU A 65 14.57 5.92 -4.55
N LYS A 66 14.40 6.50 -5.75
CA LYS A 66 13.85 7.85 -5.89
C LYS A 66 12.37 7.91 -5.50
N VAL A 67 11.60 6.87 -5.81
CA VAL A 67 10.19 6.79 -5.43
C VAL A 67 10.05 6.71 -3.91
N VAL A 68 10.83 5.85 -3.24
CA VAL A 68 10.78 5.69 -1.78
C VAL A 68 11.11 6.99 -1.05
N GLU A 69 11.96 7.84 -1.61
CA GLU A 69 12.31 9.15 -1.05
C GLU A 69 11.29 10.27 -1.37
N ASN A 70 10.28 10.01 -2.20
CA ASN A 70 9.33 11.00 -2.67
C ASN A 70 7.87 10.57 -2.45
N THR A 71 7.26 11.09 -1.40
CA THR A 71 5.87 10.78 -1.00
C THR A 71 4.84 11.12 -2.07
N ASP A 72 5.06 12.16 -2.87
CA ASP A 72 4.14 12.55 -3.95
C ASP A 72 4.16 11.48 -5.05
N MET A 73 5.35 11.00 -5.43
CA MET A 73 5.49 9.92 -6.41
C MET A 73 4.87 8.61 -5.92
N ILE A 74 5.00 8.30 -4.63
CA ILE A 74 4.33 7.15 -4.00
C ILE A 74 2.82 7.29 -4.14
N GLY A 75 2.26 8.45 -3.79
CA GLY A 75 0.84 8.74 -3.89
C GLY A 75 0.29 8.60 -5.31
N GLU A 76 0.97 9.22 -6.28
CA GLU A 76 0.62 9.12 -7.70
C GLU A 76 0.59 7.66 -8.19
N LEU A 77 1.61 6.87 -7.85
CA LEU A 77 1.70 5.46 -8.23
C LEU A 77 0.61 4.62 -7.56
N ALA A 78 0.34 4.87 -6.27
CA ALA A 78 -0.71 4.18 -5.54
C ALA A 78 -2.08 4.45 -6.17
N LEU A 79 -2.38 5.70 -6.52
CA LEU A 79 -3.60 6.07 -7.24
C LEU A 79 -3.69 5.42 -8.62
N GLN A 80 -2.59 5.38 -9.37
CA GLN A 80 -2.57 4.70 -10.67
C GLN A 80 -2.87 3.21 -10.55
N VAL A 81 -2.35 2.54 -9.52
CA VAL A 81 -2.65 1.12 -9.26
C VAL A 81 -4.12 0.97 -8.87
N PHE A 82 -4.62 1.79 -7.95
CA PHE A 82 -6.02 1.75 -7.52
C PHE A 82 -7.00 1.95 -8.68
N LYS A 83 -6.76 2.93 -9.55
CA LYS A 83 -7.56 3.22 -10.76
C LYS A 83 -7.48 2.12 -11.83
N LYS A 84 -6.44 1.28 -11.83
CA LYS A 84 -6.37 0.12 -12.75
C LYS A 84 -7.30 -1.02 -12.33
N HIS A 85 -7.66 -1.08 -11.06
CA HIS A 85 -8.47 -2.15 -10.49
C HIS A 85 -9.88 -1.71 -10.13
N THR A 86 -10.17 -0.40 -10.14
CA THR A 86 -11.45 0.17 -9.73
C THR A 86 -11.85 1.33 -10.64
N ASP A 87 -13.16 1.57 -10.78
CA ASP A 87 -13.70 2.76 -11.46
C ASP A 87 -13.89 3.95 -10.48
N ILE A 88 -13.26 3.89 -9.30
CA ILE A 88 -13.43 4.88 -8.24
C ILE A 88 -12.31 5.93 -8.33
N GLU A 89 -12.66 7.20 -8.33
CA GLU A 89 -11.70 8.29 -8.19
C GLU A 89 -11.29 8.46 -6.73
N GLY A 90 -9.98 8.36 -6.46
CA GLY A 90 -9.38 8.71 -5.17
C GLY A 90 -8.75 10.10 -5.18
N SER A 91 -8.68 10.71 -4.00
CA SER A 91 -8.02 11.99 -3.72
C SER A 91 -6.49 11.89 -3.90
N GLU A 92 -5.88 13.00 -4.26
CA GLU A 92 -4.42 13.18 -4.30
C GLU A 92 -3.77 13.12 -2.91
N ASP A 93 -4.57 13.28 -1.83
CA ASP A 93 -4.14 13.23 -0.43
C ASP A 93 -3.86 11.78 0.06
N VAL A 94 -3.02 11.04 -0.67
CA VAL A 94 -2.63 9.67 -0.29
C VAL A 94 -1.68 9.71 0.90
N HIS A 95 -2.00 8.93 1.94
CA HIS A 95 -1.09 8.75 3.08
C HIS A 95 -0.38 7.41 2.97
N CYS A 96 0.91 7.37 3.31
CA CYS A 96 1.73 6.18 3.20
C CYS A 96 2.56 5.93 4.46
N LEU A 97 2.64 4.66 4.87
CA LEU A 97 3.68 4.18 5.78
C LEU A 97 4.73 3.40 4.99
N ILE A 98 6.00 3.76 5.19
CA ILE A 98 7.14 3.11 4.54
C ILE A 98 7.81 2.19 5.55
N TYR A 99 7.93 0.91 5.18
CA TYR A 99 8.63 -0.11 5.95
C TYR A 99 9.94 -0.43 5.27
N ASP A 100 11.06 -0.12 5.93
CA ASP A 100 12.40 -0.42 5.43
C ASP A 100 12.67 -1.93 5.41
N GLY A 101 13.03 -2.47 4.25
CA GLY A 101 13.37 -3.88 4.06
C GLY A 101 14.55 -4.37 4.90
N ALA A 102 15.45 -3.48 5.33
CA ALA A 102 16.56 -3.84 6.22
C ALA A 102 16.10 -4.16 7.65
N GLN A 103 14.92 -3.67 8.04
CA GLN A 103 14.37 -3.82 9.40
C GLN A 103 13.10 -4.68 9.42
N ALA A 104 12.41 -4.79 8.29
CA ALA A 104 11.16 -5.51 8.19
C ALA A 104 11.39 -7.04 8.15
N PRO A 105 10.58 -7.83 8.87
CA PRO A 105 10.76 -9.30 8.95
C PRO A 105 10.50 -10.03 7.64
N TRP A 106 9.87 -9.38 6.65
CA TRP A 106 9.68 -9.90 5.30
C TRP A 106 10.83 -9.57 4.33
N ASN A 107 11.87 -8.86 4.79
CA ASN A 107 13.13 -8.59 4.08
C ASN A 107 13.02 -7.77 2.78
N PHE A 108 11.97 -6.97 2.58
CA PHE A 108 11.88 -6.04 1.46
C PHE A 108 11.16 -4.75 1.85
N THR A 109 11.47 -3.66 1.14
CA THR A 109 10.83 -2.36 1.41
C THR A 109 9.39 -2.36 0.90
N LEU A 110 8.44 -2.05 1.79
CA LEU A 110 7.01 -2.01 1.50
C LEU A 110 6.47 -0.60 1.78
N MET A 111 5.71 -0.07 0.84
CA MET A 111 4.96 1.17 1.02
C MET A 111 3.48 0.84 1.13
N SER A 112 2.89 1.07 2.30
CA SER A 112 1.47 0.84 2.57
C SER A 112 0.70 2.14 2.43
N CYS A 113 -0.03 2.30 1.33
CA CYS A 113 -0.72 3.54 0.98
C CYS A 113 -2.23 3.42 1.24
N VAL A 114 -2.81 4.40 1.91
CA VAL A 114 -4.25 4.54 2.12
C VAL A 114 -4.78 5.55 1.10
N ILE A 115 -5.75 5.11 0.31
CA ILE A 115 -6.43 5.93 -0.69
C ILE A 115 -7.71 6.47 -0.07
N TYR A 116 -7.96 7.77 -0.21
CA TYR A 116 -9.18 8.42 0.29
C TYR A 116 -10.06 8.90 -0.85
N LYS A 117 -11.33 9.16 -0.54
CA LYS A 117 -12.25 9.89 -1.40
C LYS A 117 -12.17 11.39 -1.19
#